data_AF-A0A9D1QSY8-F1
#
_entry.id   AF-A0A9D1QSY8-F1
#
_cell.length_a   1.000
_cell.length_b   1.000
_cell.length_c   1.000
_cell.angle_alpha   90.00
_cell.angle_beta   90.00
_cell.angle_gamma   90.00
#
_symmetry.space_group_name_H-M   'P 1'
#
loop_
_entity.id
_entity.type
_entity.pdbx_description
1 polymer ?
#
loop_
_entity_poly.entity_id
_entity_poly.type
_entity_poly.pdbx_seq_one_letter_code
_entity_poly.pdbx_strand_id
1 'polypeptide(L)'
;MDKLKTQFSSENRRKMKEDARHFVRVHKPQHVLFVIFRHVLLIGLCFIILYPIFYMVSNAFKPADQYYDPSVIWLPKSLTLENFWVALQLVDLGKVLWDTFLVAIVPALISTVTCMLVAYGLSRFNFRGRGLVFALVILTIIVPQQTMTSSLYLQYRFFDPFGILSLISAVSGTDISINLIGTPLVTILPAVFAMGLRAGLYIFIYR
;
A
#
# COMPACT_ATOMS: atom_id res chain seq x y z
N MET A 1 24.14 67.05 -24.66
CA MET A 1 24.33 65.74 -23.98
C MET A 1 23.51 65.59 -22.69
N ASP A 2 23.20 66.68 -21.96
CA ASP A 2 22.56 66.58 -20.63
C ASP A 2 21.05 66.27 -20.67
N LYS A 3 20.32 66.77 -21.67
CA LYS A 3 18.88 66.50 -21.87
C LYS A 3 18.56 65.04 -22.26
N LEU A 4 19.51 64.33 -22.87
CA LEU A 4 19.35 62.93 -23.27
C LEU A 4 19.49 61.96 -22.08
N LYS A 5 20.38 62.24 -21.12
CA LYS A 5 20.53 61.43 -19.90
C LYS A 5 19.33 61.56 -18.95
N THR A 6 18.75 62.75 -18.87
CA THR A 6 17.55 63.00 -18.06
C THR A 6 16.29 62.36 -18.66
N GLN A 7 16.12 62.39 -19.99
CA GLN A 7 15.05 61.63 -20.64
C GLN A 7 15.21 60.11 -20.45
N PHE A 8 16.41 59.56 -20.66
CA PHE A 8 16.65 58.12 -20.46
C PHE A 8 16.43 57.68 -19.00
N SER A 9 16.84 58.50 -18.02
CA SER A 9 16.61 58.21 -16.59
C SER A 9 15.13 58.30 -16.19
N SER A 10 14.35 59.19 -16.80
CA SER A 10 12.92 59.33 -16.51
C SER A 10 12.07 58.23 -17.14
N GLU A 11 12.42 57.79 -18.35
CA GLU A 11 11.78 56.66 -19.04
C GLU A 11 12.07 55.33 -18.34
N ASN A 12 13.32 55.11 -17.92
CA ASN A 12 13.71 53.89 -17.21
C ASN A 12 13.08 53.81 -15.81
N ARG A 13 12.92 54.96 -15.11
CA ARG A 13 12.17 55.02 -13.85
C ARG A 13 10.66 54.78 -14.04
N ARG A 14 10.10 55.14 -15.20
CA ARG A 14 8.70 54.87 -15.54
C ARG A 14 8.47 53.37 -15.77
N LYS A 15 9.33 52.73 -16.57
CA LYS A 15 9.30 51.27 -16.79
C LYS A 15 9.50 50.48 -15.49
N MET A 16 10.49 50.83 -14.66
CA MET A 16 10.66 50.20 -13.33
C MET A 16 9.42 50.34 -12.44
N LYS A 17 8.73 51.49 -12.47
CA LYS A 17 7.50 51.69 -11.68
C LYS A 17 6.32 50.91 -12.26
N GLU A 18 6.25 50.67 -13.57
CA GLU A 18 5.22 49.84 -14.20
C GLU A 18 5.45 48.35 -13.93
N ASP A 19 6.69 47.86 -14.05
CA ASP A 19 7.05 46.48 -13.73
C ASP A 19 6.89 46.17 -12.24
N ALA A 20 7.26 47.10 -11.35
CA ALA A 20 7.04 46.96 -9.91
C ALA A 20 5.54 46.95 -9.55
N ARG A 21 4.73 47.76 -10.26
CA ARG A 21 3.26 47.73 -10.10
C ARG A 21 2.65 46.44 -10.64
N HIS A 22 3.23 45.85 -11.67
CA HIS A 22 2.79 44.55 -12.21
C HIS A 22 3.16 43.38 -11.28
N PHE A 23 4.29 43.47 -10.55
CA PHE A 23 4.67 42.48 -9.53
C PHE A 23 3.80 42.56 -8.27
N VAL A 24 3.39 43.76 -7.86
CA VAL A 24 2.60 43.97 -6.62
C VAL A 24 1.09 43.73 -6.85
N ARG A 25 0.59 43.75 -8.10
CA ARG A 25 -0.85 43.73 -8.42
C ARG A 25 -1.36 42.41 -9.02
N VAL A 26 -0.87 41.24 -8.58
CA VAL A 26 -1.35 39.94 -9.15
C VAL A 26 -1.82 38.90 -8.13
N HIS A 27 -1.75 39.16 -6.81
CA HIS A 27 -2.44 38.28 -5.86
C HIS A 27 -3.72 38.96 -5.34
N LYS A 28 -4.85 38.72 -6.04
CA LYS A 28 -6.17 39.06 -5.50
C LYS A 28 -6.27 38.45 -4.09
N PRO A 29 -6.76 39.16 -3.06
CA PRO A 29 -6.79 38.67 -1.67
C PRO A 29 -7.58 37.35 -1.52
N GLN A 30 -8.56 37.13 -2.40
CA GLN A 30 -9.30 35.88 -2.54
C GLN A 30 -8.41 34.66 -2.86
N HIS A 31 -7.32 34.85 -3.62
CA HIS A 31 -6.38 33.78 -3.95
C HIS A 31 -5.47 33.44 -2.76
N VAL A 32 -5.01 34.45 -2.00
CA VAL A 32 -4.21 34.22 -0.79
C VAL A 32 -5.03 33.48 0.28
N LEU A 33 -6.28 33.90 0.49
CA LEU A 33 -7.19 33.22 1.41
C LEU A 33 -7.45 31.76 1.01
N PHE A 34 -7.67 31.50 -0.28
CA PHE A 34 -7.87 30.14 -0.80
C PHE A 34 -6.62 29.26 -0.61
N VAL A 35 -5.43 29.82 -0.83
CA VAL A 35 -4.16 29.12 -0.61
C VAL A 35 -3.99 28.79 0.88
N ILE A 36 -4.23 29.74 1.78
CA ILE A 36 -4.13 29.50 3.24
C ILE A 36 -5.13 28.43 3.67
N PHE A 37 -6.40 28.55 3.26
CA PHE A 37 -7.44 27.57 3.56
C PHE A 37 -7.07 26.16 3.08
N ARG A 38 -6.57 26.03 1.85
CA ARG A 38 -6.09 24.75 1.29
C ARG A 38 -4.94 24.16 2.12
N HIS A 39 -3.97 24.99 2.54
CA HIS A 39 -2.86 24.50 3.37
C HIS A 39 -3.33 24.07 4.75
N VAL A 40 -4.24 24.81 5.39
CA VAL A 40 -4.83 24.43 6.68
C VAL A 40 -5.57 23.09 6.57
N LEU A 41 -6.38 22.89 5.51
CA LEU A 41 -7.05 21.61 5.28
C LEU A 41 -6.06 20.46 5.05
N LEU A 42 -5.01 20.67 4.25
CA LEU A 42 -4.00 19.65 3.98
C LEU A 42 -3.19 19.30 5.25
N ILE A 43 -2.81 20.30 6.05
CA ILE A 43 -2.11 20.08 7.32
C ILE A 43 -3.02 19.34 8.30
N GLY A 44 -4.29 19.73 8.40
CA GLY A 44 -5.27 19.05 9.25
C GLY A 44 -5.49 17.59 8.86
N LEU A 45 -5.63 17.30 7.56
CA LEU A 45 -5.76 15.93 7.05
C LEU A 45 -4.48 15.12 7.30
N CYS A 46 -3.31 15.72 7.08
CA CYS A 46 -2.03 15.09 7.38
C CYS A 46 -1.92 14.72 8.87
N PHE A 47 -2.32 15.63 9.77
CA PHE A 47 -2.33 15.37 11.21
C PHE A 47 -3.25 14.22 11.59
N ILE A 48 -4.47 14.14 11.02
CA ILE A 48 -5.41 13.04 11.26
C ILE A 48 -4.82 11.69 10.81
N ILE A 49 -4.12 11.65 9.67
CA ILE A 49 -3.51 10.42 9.15
C ILE A 49 -2.27 10.02 9.97
N LEU A 50 -1.47 10.99 10.41
CA LEU A 50 -0.24 10.74 11.18
C LEU A 50 -0.51 10.48 12.67
N TYR A 51 -1.66 10.93 13.19
CA TYR A 51 -2.09 10.71 14.56
C TYR A 51 -1.84 9.28 15.08
N PRO A 52 -2.34 8.21 14.43
CA PRO A 52 -2.15 6.84 14.94
C PRO A 52 -0.68 6.43 14.94
N ILE A 53 0.12 6.94 14.01
CA ILE A 53 1.56 6.67 13.96
C ILE A 53 2.25 7.33 15.15
N PHE A 54 1.97 8.60 15.45
CA PHE A 54 2.50 9.27 16.63
C PHE A 54 2.09 8.57 17.92
N TYR A 55 0.84 8.10 17.99
CA TYR A 55 0.35 7.32 19.13
C TYR A 55 1.08 5.99 19.29
N MET A 56 1.33 5.25 18.20
CA MET A 56 2.10 4.00 18.24
C MET A 56 3.56 4.22 18.65
N VAL A 57 4.20 5.28 18.12
CA VAL A 57 5.57 5.65 18.49
C VAL A 57 5.63 6.00 19.97
N SER A 58 4.70 6.82 20.47
CA SER A 58 4.63 7.18 21.89
C SER A 58 4.47 5.95 22.80
N ASN A 59 3.60 5.01 22.43
CA ASN A 59 3.45 3.75 23.17
C ASN A 59 4.69 2.85 23.10
N ALA A 60 5.44 2.86 22.00
CA ALA A 60 6.68 2.09 21.91
C ALA A 60 7.72 2.50 22.97
N PHE A 61 7.73 3.78 23.37
CA PHE A 61 8.61 4.30 24.44
C PHE A 61 7.96 4.34 25.84
N LYS A 62 6.71 3.88 25.99
CA LYS A 62 5.98 3.93 27.27
C LYS A 62 6.33 2.73 28.15
N PRO A 63 6.72 2.94 29.42
CA PRO A 63 7.00 1.83 30.34
C PRO A 63 5.71 1.11 30.79
N ALA A 64 5.85 -0.16 31.18
CA ALA A 64 4.73 -1.06 31.46
C ALA A 64 3.81 -0.58 32.60
N ASP A 65 4.36 0.13 33.59
CA ASP A 65 3.65 0.73 34.72
C ASP A 65 2.68 1.85 34.29
N GLN A 66 2.98 2.55 33.21
CA GLN A 66 2.18 3.67 32.69
C GLN A 66 1.04 3.24 31.76
N TYR A 67 0.93 1.96 31.42
CA TYR A 67 -0.20 1.46 30.63
C TYR A 67 -1.53 1.49 31.39
N TYR A 68 -1.47 1.38 32.72
CA TYR A 68 -2.65 1.37 33.58
C TYR A 68 -3.01 2.77 34.14
N ASP A 69 -2.19 3.79 33.89
CA ASP A 69 -2.46 5.17 34.32
C ASP A 69 -3.31 5.90 33.27
N PRO A 70 -4.60 6.18 33.56
CA PRO A 70 -5.48 6.90 32.62
C PRO A 70 -5.05 8.35 32.36
N SER A 71 -4.09 8.88 33.11
CA SER A 71 -3.52 10.22 32.90
C SER A 71 -2.48 10.26 31.77
N VAL A 72 -1.95 9.11 31.34
CA VAL A 72 -0.85 9.00 30.37
C VAL A 72 -1.38 8.51 29.02
N ILE A 73 -2.18 9.35 28.37
CA ILE A 73 -2.86 8.99 27.12
C ILE A 73 -1.95 9.23 25.91
N TRP A 74 -1.21 10.35 25.87
CA TRP A 74 -0.56 10.82 24.64
C TRP A 74 0.97 10.84 24.66
N LEU A 75 1.57 11.29 25.76
CA LEU A 75 3.01 11.37 25.93
C LEU A 75 3.36 10.67 27.25
N PRO A 76 4.27 9.68 27.24
CA PRO A 76 4.66 8.99 28.46
C PRO A 76 5.33 9.95 29.42
N LYS A 77 5.12 9.74 30.73
CA LYS A 77 5.75 10.56 31.78
C LYS A 77 7.26 10.31 31.84
N SER A 78 7.69 9.11 31.46
CA SER A 78 9.09 8.73 31.31
C SER A 78 9.28 7.92 30.03
N LEU A 79 10.39 8.14 29.34
CA LEU A 79 10.73 7.41 28.12
C LEU A 79 11.61 6.21 28.49
N THR A 80 11.24 5.01 28.02
CA THR A 80 12.06 3.80 28.16
C THR A 80 12.33 3.15 26.80
N LEU A 81 13.46 2.45 26.72
CA LEU A 81 13.84 1.61 25.57
C LEU A 81 13.62 0.11 25.85
N GLU A 82 13.11 -0.24 27.04
CA GLU A 82 12.94 -1.62 27.49
C GLU A 82 12.04 -2.43 26.55
N ASN A 83 10.97 -1.84 26.03
CA ASN A 83 10.07 -2.50 25.07
C ASN A 83 10.81 -3.00 23.82
N PHE A 84 11.83 -2.27 23.35
CA PHE A 84 12.63 -2.69 22.20
C PHE A 84 13.53 -3.87 22.54
N TRP A 85 14.17 -3.87 23.72
CA TRP A 85 15.00 -4.98 24.18
C TRP A 85 14.17 -6.25 24.41
N VAL A 86 13.02 -6.11 25.04
CA VAL A 86 12.07 -7.21 25.26
C VAL A 86 11.58 -7.76 23.93
N ALA A 87 11.24 -6.91 22.96
CA ALA A 87 10.86 -7.34 21.61
C ALA A 87 11.99 -8.10 20.89
N LEU A 88 13.24 -7.63 21.00
CA LEU A 88 14.41 -8.29 20.42
C LEU A 88 14.72 -9.66 21.04
N GLN A 89 14.38 -9.86 22.32
CA GLN A 89 14.58 -11.14 23.01
C GLN A 89 13.43 -12.12 22.76
N LEU A 90 12.19 -11.64 22.65
CA LEU A 90 11.00 -12.47 22.46
C LEU A 90 10.80 -12.89 21.00
N VAL A 91 11.28 -12.10 20.05
CA VAL A 91 11.05 -12.33 18.62
C VAL A 91 12.38 -12.43 17.89
N ASP A 92 12.56 -13.51 17.13
CA ASP A 92 13.63 -13.62 16.15
C ASP A 92 13.32 -12.69 14.96
N LEU A 93 13.78 -11.44 15.06
CA LEU A 93 13.58 -10.44 14.01
C LEU A 93 14.17 -10.90 12.66
N GLY A 94 15.30 -11.61 12.67
CA GLY A 94 15.93 -12.09 11.44
C GLY A 94 15.01 -13.05 10.69
N LYS A 95 14.45 -14.04 11.41
CA LYS A 95 13.48 -14.98 10.86
C LYS A 95 12.19 -14.30 10.41
N VAL A 96 11.61 -13.42 11.23
CA VAL A 96 10.35 -12.73 10.90
C VAL A 96 10.51 -11.83 9.68
N LEU A 97 11.62 -11.11 9.56
CA LEU A 97 11.92 -10.28 8.39
C LEU A 97 12.08 -11.15 7.14
N TRP A 98 12.77 -12.28 7.24
CA TRP A 98 12.95 -13.20 6.12
C TRP A 98 11.63 -13.84 5.68
N ASP A 99 10.82 -14.33 6.62
CA ASP A 99 9.49 -14.88 6.34
C ASP A 99 8.60 -13.83 5.68
N THR A 100 8.59 -12.58 6.19
CA THR A 100 7.85 -11.45 5.61
C THR A 100 8.32 -11.13 4.20
N PHE A 101 9.63 -11.10 3.97
CA PHE A 101 10.21 -10.87 2.65
C PHE A 101 9.75 -11.94 1.66
N LEU A 102 9.80 -13.22 2.04
CA LEU A 102 9.38 -14.33 1.20
C LEU A 102 7.88 -14.29 0.88
N VAL A 103 7.01 -14.00 1.85
CA VAL A 103 5.55 -13.97 1.62
C VAL A 103 5.04 -12.67 1.00
N ALA A 104 5.86 -11.61 0.95
CA ALA A 104 5.50 -10.34 0.32
C ALA A 104 6.10 -10.21 -1.09
N ILE A 105 7.42 -10.32 -1.22
CA ILE A 105 8.13 -9.96 -2.47
C ILE A 105 7.99 -11.06 -3.52
N VAL A 106 8.23 -12.32 -3.15
CA VAL A 106 8.20 -13.44 -4.10
C VAL A 106 6.83 -13.56 -4.79
N PRO A 107 5.70 -13.65 -4.08
CA PRO A 107 4.39 -13.72 -4.73
C PRO A 107 4.01 -12.41 -5.44
N ALA A 108 4.47 -11.24 -4.99
CA ALA A 108 4.21 -9.98 -5.70
C ALA A 108 4.88 -9.94 -7.08
N LEU A 109 6.13 -10.40 -7.18
CA LEU A 109 6.84 -10.47 -8.45
C LEU A 109 6.20 -11.50 -9.39
N ILE A 110 5.93 -12.71 -8.88
CA ILE A 110 5.30 -13.78 -9.65
C ILE A 110 3.91 -13.33 -10.15
N SER A 111 3.08 -12.78 -9.27
CA SER A 111 1.73 -12.32 -9.64
C SER A 111 1.77 -11.17 -10.65
N THR A 112 2.74 -10.26 -10.53
CA THR A 112 2.90 -9.16 -11.51
C THR A 112 3.21 -9.72 -12.89
N VAL A 113 4.16 -10.65 -13.01
CA VAL A 113 4.54 -11.28 -14.28
C VAL A 113 3.37 -12.08 -14.86
N THR A 114 2.71 -12.90 -14.05
CA THR A 114 1.59 -13.74 -14.54
C THR A 114 0.38 -12.89 -14.94
N CYS A 115 0.02 -11.87 -14.16
CA CYS A 115 -1.05 -10.93 -14.52
C CYS A 115 -0.71 -10.14 -15.79
N MET A 116 0.55 -9.72 -15.97
CA MET A 116 1.00 -9.05 -17.18
C MET A 116 0.87 -9.95 -18.41
N LEU A 117 1.23 -11.24 -18.31
CA LEU A 117 1.07 -12.20 -19.40
C LEU A 117 -0.41 -12.39 -19.78
N VAL A 118 -1.30 -12.52 -18.79
CA VAL A 118 -2.74 -12.65 -19.01
C VAL A 118 -3.33 -11.38 -19.65
N ALA A 119 -2.98 -10.20 -19.12
CA ALA A 119 -3.44 -8.92 -19.64
C ALA A 119 -2.95 -8.66 -21.07
N TYR A 120 -1.69 -8.97 -21.36
CA TYR A 120 -1.13 -8.90 -22.72
C TYR A 120 -1.85 -9.86 -23.67
N GLY A 121 -2.12 -11.09 -23.22
CA GLY A 121 -2.94 -12.07 -23.94
C GLY A 121 -4.30 -11.51 -24.33
N LEU A 122 -4.97 -10.84 -23.39
CA LEU A 122 -6.34 -10.36 -23.55
C LEU A 122 -6.46 -9.04 -24.33
N SER A 123 -5.44 -8.18 -24.28
CA SER A 123 -5.39 -6.91 -25.01
C SER A 123 -4.93 -7.10 -26.45
N ARG A 124 -3.89 -7.93 -26.70
CA ARG A 124 -3.24 -8.02 -28.01
C ARG A 124 -3.86 -9.09 -28.92
N PHE A 125 -4.32 -10.22 -28.38
CA PHE A 125 -4.86 -11.31 -29.20
C PHE A 125 -6.38 -11.26 -29.33
N ASN A 126 -6.87 -11.38 -30.56
CA ASN A 126 -8.30 -11.42 -30.87
C ASN A 126 -8.78 -12.87 -31.00
N PHE A 127 -9.05 -13.54 -29.87
CA PHE A 127 -9.58 -14.90 -29.86
C PHE A 127 -11.10 -14.95 -29.57
N ARG A 128 -11.75 -16.00 -30.06
CA ARG A 128 -13.19 -16.26 -29.83
C ARG A 128 -13.39 -16.60 -28.34
N GLY A 129 -14.01 -15.70 -27.58
CA GLY A 129 -14.23 -15.85 -26.12
C GLY A 129 -13.55 -14.82 -25.23
N ARG A 130 -12.74 -13.90 -25.80
CA ARG A 130 -12.04 -12.84 -25.02
C ARG A 130 -12.96 -11.99 -24.13
N GLY A 131 -14.19 -11.72 -24.57
CA GLY A 131 -15.15 -10.94 -23.80
C GLY A 131 -15.61 -11.68 -22.54
N LEU A 132 -15.80 -12.99 -22.63
CA LEU A 132 -16.19 -13.83 -21.50
C LEU A 132 -15.06 -13.95 -20.48
N VAL A 133 -13.84 -14.22 -20.94
CA VAL A 133 -12.65 -14.27 -20.06
C VAL A 133 -12.47 -12.94 -19.33
N PHE A 134 -12.65 -11.82 -20.02
CA PHE A 134 -12.57 -10.51 -19.36
C PHE A 134 -13.68 -10.27 -18.34
N ALA A 135 -14.92 -10.68 -18.65
CA ALA A 135 -16.03 -10.57 -17.71
C ALA A 135 -15.76 -11.40 -16.44
N LEU A 136 -15.17 -12.60 -16.58
CA LEU A 136 -14.73 -13.41 -15.44
C LEU A 136 -13.65 -12.71 -14.61
N VAL A 137 -12.68 -12.07 -15.26
CA VAL A 137 -11.66 -11.27 -14.54
C VAL A 137 -12.31 -10.14 -13.74
N ILE A 138 -13.25 -9.40 -14.32
CA ILE A 138 -13.97 -8.34 -13.60
C ILE A 138 -14.77 -8.93 -12.41
N LEU A 139 -15.39 -10.10 -12.59
CA LEU A 139 -16.11 -10.79 -11.52
C LEU A 139 -15.19 -11.06 -10.31
N THR A 140 -13.93 -11.42 -10.53
CA THR A 140 -12.96 -11.63 -9.43
C THR A 140 -12.65 -10.36 -8.61
N ILE A 141 -12.83 -9.17 -9.19
CA ILE A 141 -12.65 -7.89 -8.49
C ILE A 141 -13.83 -7.64 -7.53
N ILE A 142 -15.03 -8.03 -7.96
CA ILE A 142 -16.28 -7.84 -7.19
C ILE A 142 -16.32 -8.77 -5.98
N VAL A 143 -15.79 -10.00 -6.11
CA VAL A 143 -15.78 -10.97 -5.03
C VAL A 143 -14.84 -10.51 -3.90
N PRO A 144 -15.34 -10.40 -2.65
CA PRO A 144 -14.53 -9.93 -1.54
C PRO A 144 -13.41 -10.91 -1.21
N GLN A 145 -12.19 -10.38 -1.09
CA GLN A 145 -10.99 -11.18 -0.78
C GLN A 145 -11.11 -11.91 0.55
N GLN A 146 -11.81 -11.34 1.54
CA GLN A 146 -12.01 -11.97 2.86
C GLN A 146 -12.76 -13.31 2.77
N THR A 147 -13.76 -13.43 1.90
CA THR A 147 -14.49 -14.68 1.70
C THR A 147 -13.60 -15.72 1.03
N MET A 148 -12.81 -15.32 0.04
CA MET A 148 -11.85 -16.22 -0.62
C MET A 148 -10.81 -16.76 0.35
N THR A 149 -10.24 -15.92 1.21
CA THR A 149 -9.22 -16.35 2.19
C THR A 149 -9.75 -17.42 3.15
N SER A 150 -11.01 -17.28 3.60
CA SER A 150 -11.65 -18.29 4.47
C SER A 150 -11.79 -19.64 3.76
N SER A 151 -12.24 -19.65 2.51
CA SER A 151 -12.34 -20.88 1.71
C SER A 151 -10.98 -21.50 1.40
N LEU A 152 -10.00 -20.68 1.04
CA LEU A 152 -8.63 -21.11 0.75
C LEU A 152 -7.96 -21.73 1.98
N TYR A 153 -8.24 -21.24 3.19
CA TYR A 153 -7.71 -21.81 4.42
C TYR A 153 -8.07 -23.30 4.57
N LEU A 154 -9.33 -23.67 4.35
CA LEU A 154 -9.76 -25.07 4.41
C LEU A 154 -9.07 -25.91 3.34
N GLN A 155 -8.92 -25.37 2.13
CA GLN A 155 -8.27 -26.06 1.03
C GLN A 155 -6.77 -26.28 1.27
N TYR A 156 -6.07 -25.35 1.92
CA TYR A 156 -4.66 -25.53 2.28
C TYR A 156 -4.45 -26.38 3.54
N ARG A 157 -5.45 -26.44 4.44
CA ARG A 157 -5.44 -27.33 5.61
C ARG A 157 -5.54 -28.80 5.21
N PHE A 158 -6.40 -29.08 4.24
CA PHE A 158 -6.68 -30.39 3.68
C PHE A 158 -6.29 -30.38 2.20
N PHE A 159 -5.00 -30.17 1.93
CA PHE A 159 -4.55 -29.99 0.56
C PHE A 159 -4.57 -31.33 -0.17
N ASP A 160 -5.60 -31.50 -0.99
CA ASP A 160 -5.75 -32.61 -1.91
C ASP A 160 -5.84 -32.08 -3.35
N PRO A 161 -4.71 -31.95 -4.07
CA PRO A 161 -4.70 -31.67 -5.50
C PRO A 161 -5.58 -32.68 -6.24
N PHE A 162 -6.70 -32.18 -6.76
CA PHE A 162 -7.64 -32.91 -7.62
C PHE A 162 -8.26 -34.20 -7.01
N GLY A 163 -8.16 -34.42 -5.70
CA GLY A 163 -8.66 -35.64 -5.06
C GLY A 163 -7.69 -36.84 -5.13
N ILE A 164 -6.46 -36.61 -5.60
CA ILE A 164 -5.49 -37.69 -5.83
C ILE A 164 -5.01 -38.29 -4.50
N LEU A 165 -4.85 -37.47 -3.46
CA LEU A 165 -4.41 -37.96 -2.15
C LEU A 165 -5.49 -38.76 -1.44
N SER A 166 -6.76 -38.37 -1.54
CA SER A 166 -7.86 -39.18 -1.02
C SER A 166 -8.04 -40.50 -1.76
N LEU A 167 -7.75 -40.55 -3.07
CA LEU A 167 -7.73 -41.80 -3.83
C LEU A 167 -6.55 -42.70 -3.41
N ILE A 168 -5.36 -42.13 -3.19
CA ILE A 168 -4.19 -42.86 -2.73
C ILE A 168 -4.40 -43.34 -1.28
N SER A 169 -4.99 -42.54 -0.40
CA SER A 169 -5.29 -42.96 0.97
C SER A 169 -6.35 -44.07 1.01
N ALA A 170 -7.36 -44.01 0.13
CA ALA A 170 -8.37 -45.06 0.00
C ALA A 170 -7.80 -46.38 -0.54
N VAL A 171 -6.81 -46.34 -1.43
CA VAL A 171 -6.13 -47.53 -1.98
C VAL A 171 -5.04 -48.05 -1.04
N SER A 172 -4.35 -47.16 -0.33
CA SER A 172 -3.15 -47.46 0.47
C SER A 172 -3.42 -47.59 1.97
N GLY A 173 -4.66 -47.38 2.42
CA GLY A 173 -5.11 -47.55 3.81
C GLY A 173 -4.44 -46.62 4.83
N THR A 174 -3.80 -45.54 4.38
CA THR A 174 -3.06 -44.59 5.22
C THR A 174 -3.55 -43.17 4.95
N ASP A 175 -3.92 -42.44 6.00
CA ASP A 175 -4.45 -41.08 5.90
C ASP A 175 -3.31 -40.07 5.66
N ILE A 176 -2.91 -39.90 4.40
CA ILE A 176 -1.92 -38.91 3.99
C ILE A 176 -2.63 -37.56 3.82
N SER A 177 -2.59 -36.72 4.86
CA SER A 177 -3.05 -35.34 4.76
C SER A 177 -1.86 -34.38 4.73
N ILE A 178 -1.71 -33.63 3.63
CA ILE A 178 -0.67 -32.60 3.51
C ILE A 178 -1.28 -31.28 3.96
N ASN A 179 -0.65 -30.64 4.93
CA ASN A 179 -1.03 -29.31 5.41
C ASN A 179 -0.02 -28.28 4.90
N LEU A 180 -0.46 -27.34 4.07
CA LEU A 180 0.39 -26.26 3.55
C LEU A 180 0.36 -25.03 4.46
N ILE A 181 -0.49 -24.98 5.48
CA ILE A 181 -0.60 -23.84 6.39
C ILE A 181 0.71 -23.63 7.12
N GLY A 182 1.18 -22.38 7.14
CA GLY A 182 2.46 -22.00 7.73
C GLY A 182 3.64 -22.06 6.76
N THR A 183 3.41 -22.47 5.50
CA THR A 183 4.44 -22.43 4.45
C THR A 183 4.22 -21.24 3.50
N PRO A 184 5.30 -20.67 2.91
CA PRO A 184 5.17 -19.60 1.91
C PRO A 184 4.37 -20.02 0.66
N LEU A 185 4.22 -21.32 0.42
CA LEU A 185 3.50 -21.88 -0.73
C LEU A 185 2.04 -21.44 -0.80
N VAL A 186 1.40 -21.19 0.34
CA VAL A 186 0.01 -20.69 0.40
C VAL A 186 -0.16 -19.35 -0.34
N THR A 187 0.90 -18.54 -0.40
CA THR A 187 0.89 -17.24 -1.08
C THR A 187 1.44 -17.32 -2.51
N ILE A 188 2.44 -18.18 -2.73
CA ILE A 188 3.10 -18.35 -4.03
C ILE A 188 2.17 -19.09 -5.01
N LEU A 189 1.46 -20.13 -4.56
CA LEU A 189 0.63 -20.95 -5.43
C LEU A 189 -0.49 -20.13 -6.12
N PRO A 190 -1.29 -19.31 -5.42
CA PRO A 190 -2.25 -18.41 -6.08
C PRO A 190 -1.59 -17.40 -7.03
N ALA A 191 -0.39 -16.90 -6.69
CA ALA A 191 0.33 -15.93 -7.52
C ALA A 191 0.74 -16.50 -8.88
N VAL A 192 1.18 -17.77 -8.90
CA VAL A 192 1.53 -18.49 -10.15
C VAL A 192 0.33 -18.59 -11.09
N PHE A 193 -0.86 -18.84 -10.55
CA PHE A 193 -2.08 -19.00 -11.35
C PHE A 193 -2.82 -17.68 -11.64
N ALA A 194 -2.19 -16.52 -11.40
CA ALA A 194 -2.82 -15.21 -11.50
C ALA A 194 -4.13 -15.07 -10.69
N MET A 195 -4.19 -15.77 -9.55
CA MET A 195 -5.28 -15.74 -8.56
C MET A 195 -4.81 -15.13 -7.23
N GLY A 196 -3.69 -14.39 -7.25
CA GLY A 196 -3.15 -13.70 -6.08
C GLY A 196 -4.04 -12.54 -5.61
N LEU A 197 -3.62 -11.90 -4.51
CA LEU A 197 -4.34 -10.76 -3.94
C LEU A 197 -4.57 -9.68 -4.99
N ARG A 198 -5.84 -9.39 -5.29
CA ARG A 198 -6.27 -8.38 -6.27
C ARG A 198 -5.73 -8.60 -7.70
N ALA A 199 -5.40 -9.85 -8.08
CA ALA A 199 -4.90 -10.16 -9.42
C ALA A 199 -5.84 -9.66 -10.55
N GLY A 200 -7.17 -9.76 -10.35
CA GLY A 200 -8.14 -9.24 -11.31
C GLY A 200 -8.01 -7.73 -11.56
N LEU A 201 -7.68 -6.95 -10.54
CA LEU A 201 -7.45 -5.51 -10.66
C LEU A 201 -6.18 -5.23 -11.45
N TYR A 202 -5.09 -5.98 -11.22
CA TYR A 202 -3.86 -5.83 -12.00
C TYR A 202 -4.06 -6.18 -13.47
N ILE A 203 -4.76 -7.28 -13.78
CA ILE A 203 -5.09 -7.66 -15.15
C ILE A 203 -5.93 -6.57 -15.82
N PHE A 204 -6.87 -5.96 -15.10
CA PHE A 204 -7.68 -4.86 -15.62
C PHE A 204 -6.86 -3.60 -15.90
N ILE A 205 -5.93 -3.23 -15.02
CA ILE A 205 -5.07 -2.03 -15.18
C ILE A 205 -4.06 -2.22 -16.32
N TYR A 206 -3.52 -3.43 -16.51
CA TYR A 206 -2.49 -3.70 -17.53
C TYR A 206 -3.04 -3.92 -18.95
N ARG A 207 -4.35 -4.10 -19.08
CA ARG A 207 -5.03 -4.33 -20.37
C ARG A 207 -5.31 -3.01 -21.07
#